data_AF-A0A358HXE8-F1
#
_entry.id   AF-A0A358HXE8-F1
#
_cell.length_a   1.000
_cell.length_b   1.000
_cell.length_c   1.000
_cell.angle_alpha   90.00
_cell.angle_beta   90.00
_cell.angle_gamma   90.00
#
_symmetry.space_group_name_H-M   'P 1'
#
loop_
_entity.id
_entity.type
_entity.pdbx_description
1 polymer ?
#
loop_
_entity_poly.entity_id
_entity_poly.type
_entity_poly.pdbx_seq_one_letter_code
_entity_poly.pdbx_strand_id
1 'polypeptide(L)'
;MARHGSKKLFTAELRLLNKLESMSDMVALPTEMPTEPHQAGVGGPDLSAVHTAIEDLKLELLSDIRIMIEEQKKLTAQPEEDDEEDARAELRLLKTEIRALANSIQETKKEIAALYTAPEDDSGTRINIVKGELDSVVAATEDATASILDTVEKIDAVAHNIRSAATDDYTQGLADDIVELVVKVFESCNFQDLTGQRITKVVNTMKYIEERVNRVIEIWGDDDFGDFEVPA
;
A
#
# COMPACT_ATOMS: atom_id res chain seq x y z
N MET A 1 -23.65 -14.38 -10.12
CA MET A 1 -23.55 -15.86 -10.24
C MET A 1 -24.41 -16.32 -11.41
N ALA A 2 -23.82 -16.57 -12.57
CA ALA A 2 -24.49 -17.26 -13.68
C ALA A 2 -23.54 -18.37 -14.14
N ARG A 3 -23.90 -19.62 -13.82
CA ARG A 3 -23.16 -20.83 -14.20
C ARG A 3 -23.32 -21.04 -15.70
N HIS A 4 -22.22 -21.05 -16.45
CA HIS A 4 -22.20 -21.46 -17.85
C HIS A 4 -22.26 -22.99 -17.90
N GLY A 5 -23.40 -23.53 -18.35
CA GLY A 5 -23.61 -24.97 -18.47
C GLY A 5 -22.94 -25.52 -19.72
N SER A 6 -21.92 -26.35 -19.53
CA SER A 6 -21.34 -27.20 -20.57
C SER A 6 -22.43 -28.13 -21.13
N LYS A 7 -22.93 -27.84 -22.34
CA LYS A 7 -23.90 -28.70 -23.03
C LYS A 7 -23.16 -29.90 -23.59
N LYS A 8 -23.26 -31.02 -22.89
CA LYS A 8 -22.83 -32.35 -23.36
C LYS A 8 -23.46 -32.61 -24.73
N LEU A 9 -22.62 -32.72 -25.76
CA LEU A 9 -23.02 -33.09 -27.11
C LEU A 9 -23.77 -34.43 -27.04
N PHE A 10 -25.02 -34.42 -27.51
CA PHE A 10 -25.89 -35.59 -27.46
C PHE A 10 -25.37 -36.65 -28.43
N THR A 11 -25.55 -37.91 -28.05
CA THR A 11 -25.11 -39.15 -28.73
C THR A 11 -25.46 -39.26 -30.23
N ALA A 12 -26.33 -38.38 -30.73
CA ALA A 12 -26.68 -38.27 -32.14
C ALA A 12 -25.59 -37.58 -32.98
N GLU A 13 -24.94 -36.53 -32.48
CA GLU A 13 -23.87 -35.81 -33.21
C GLU A 13 -22.60 -36.63 -33.31
N LEU A 14 -22.24 -37.35 -32.24
CA LEU A 14 -21.06 -38.23 -32.22
C LEU A 14 -21.21 -39.42 -33.19
N ARG A 15 -22.44 -39.90 -33.40
CA ARG A 15 -22.73 -40.94 -34.41
C ARG A 15 -22.65 -40.41 -35.84
N LEU A 16 -23.02 -39.15 -36.06
CA LEU A 16 -22.94 -38.54 -37.38
C LEU A 16 -21.49 -38.35 -37.81
N LEU A 17 -20.63 -37.90 -36.89
CA LEU A 17 -19.21 -37.67 -37.14
C LEU A 17 -18.48 -38.98 -37.47
N ASN A 18 -18.74 -40.04 -36.70
CA ASN A 18 -18.14 -41.37 -36.93
C ASN A 18 -18.64 -42.00 -38.25
N LYS A 19 -19.88 -41.69 -38.67
CA LYS A 19 -20.44 -42.14 -39.95
C LYS A 19 -19.87 -41.35 -41.15
N LEU A 20 -19.51 -40.09 -40.96
CA LEU A 20 -18.81 -39.28 -41.97
C LEU A 20 -17.34 -39.70 -42.11
N GLU A 21 -16.65 -40.02 -41.01
CA GLU A 21 -15.31 -40.62 -41.02
C GLU A 21 -15.31 -41.96 -41.77
N SER A 22 -16.28 -42.83 -41.47
CA SER A 22 -16.46 -44.11 -42.16
C SER A 22 -16.77 -43.99 -43.66
N MET A 23 -17.36 -42.88 -44.12
CA MET A 23 -17.63 -42.65 -45.55
C MET A 23 -16.42 -42.09 -46.30
N SER A 24 -15.47 -41.45 -45.60
CA SER A 24 -14.23 -40.94 -46.20
C SER A 24 -13.28 -42.07 -46.63
N ASP A 25 -13.26 -43.19 -45.91
CA ASP A 25 -12.41 -44.36 -46.21
C ASP A 25 -12.90 -45.21 -47.41
N MET A 26 -14.12 -44.98 -47.89
CA MET A 26 -14.73 -45.78 -48.96
C MET A 26 -14.47 -45.22 -50.38
N VAL A 27 -13.72 -44.10 -50.49
CA VAL A 27 -13.37 -43.42 -51.76
C VAL A 27 -11.90 -43.65 -52.13
N ALA A 28 -11.32 -44.79 -51.74
CA ALA A 28 -10.09 -45.31 -52.34
C ALA A 28 -10.46 -46.26 -53.49
N LEU A 29 -10.48 -45.76 -54.73
CA LEU A 29 -10.73 -46.56 -55.92
C LEU A 29 -9.50 -47.43 -56.26
N PRO A 30 -9.66 -48.73 -56.59
CA PRO A 30 -8.61 -49.54 -57.19
C PRO A 30 -8.37 -49.15 -58.65
N THR A 31 -7.11 -48.96 -59.01
CA THR A 31 -6.62 -48.91 -60.40
C THR A 31 -6.69 -50.30 -61.04
N GLU A 32 -7.53 -50.44 -62.06
CA GLU A 32 -7.29 -51.14 -63.36
C GLU A 32 -8.62 -51.62 -63.96
N MET A 33 -8.89 -51.25 -65.22
CA MET A 33 -9.85 -51.94 -66.10
C MET A 33 -9.35 -51.86 -67.56
N PRO A 34 -9.54 -52.91 -68.39
CA PRO A 34 -8.88 -53.05 -69.69
C PRO A 34 -9.81 -52.81 -70.91
N THR A 35 -9.17 -52.73 -72.09
CA THR A 35 -9.63 -52.97 -73.48
C THR A 35 -10.33 -51.88 -74.32
N GLU A 36 -9.68 -51.64 -75.48
CA GLU A 36 -10.06 -50.99 -76.75
C GLU A 36 -11.29 -51.64 -77.46
N PRO A 37 -11.61 -51.33 -78.75
CA PRO A 37 -12.01 -50.06 -79.36
C PRO A 37 -13.30 -50.17 -80.23
N HIS A 38 -14.09 -49.09 -80.44
CA HIS A 38 -14.65 -48.72 -81.76
C HIS A 38 -15.55 -47.47 -81.79
N GLN A 39 -15.22 -46.60 -82.76
CA GLN A 39 -16.04 -45.77 -83.67
C GLN A 39 -17.02 -44.68 -83.16
N ALA A 40 -16.50 -43.45 -83.19
CA ALA A 40 -16.94 -42.26 -83.96
C ALA A 40 -18.44 -41.84 -84.04
N GLY A 41 -18.75 -40.74 -83.32
CA GLY A 41 -19.54 -39.58 -83.76
C GLY A 41 -21.08 -39.68 -83.66
N VAL A 42 -21.87 -38.70 -83.19
CA VAL A 42 -21.69 -37.27 -82.89
C VAL A 42 -22.83 -36.82 -81.93
N GLY A 43 -22.51 -35.98 -80.94
CA GLY A 43 -23.39 -34.84 -80.56
C GLY A 43 -24.36 -35.02 -79.40
N GLY A 44 -23.86 -35.11 -78.17
CA GLY A 44 -24.59 -34.77 -76.93
C GLY A 44 -23.64 -33.97 -76.01
N PRO A 45 -24.14 -33.04 -75.17
CA PRO A 45 -23.27 -32.18 -74.37
C PRO A 45 -22.31 -33.02 -73.52
N ASP A 46 -21.05 -32.60 -73.55
CA ASP A 46 -19.87 -33.33 -73.13
C ASP A 46 -19.98 -33.84 -71.68
N LEU A 47 -20.27 -35.14 -71.51
CA LEU A 47 -20.36 -35.82 -70.21
C LEU A 47 -19.05 -35.70 -69.42
N SER A 48 -17.91 -35.57 -70.13
CA SER A 48 -16.62 -35.31 -69.52
C SER A 48 -16.56 -33.91 -68.90
N ALA A 49 -17.11 -32.89 -69.58
CA ALA A 49 -17.16 -31.53 -69.05
C ALA A 49 -18.05 -31.42 -67.80
N VAL A 50 -19.15 -32.18 -67.75
CA VAL A 50 -20.00 -32.27 -66.55
C VAL A 50 -19.26 -32.94 -65.39
N HIS A 51 -18.50 -34.00 -65.65
CA HIS A 51 -17.69 -34.67 -64.62
C HIS A 51 -16.60 -33.75 -64.06
N THR A 52 -15.87 -33.03 -64.93
CA THR A 52 -14.85 -32.05 -64.52
C THR A 52 -15.46 -30.92 -63.70
N ALA A 53 -16.63 -30.40 -64.09
CA ALA A 53 -17.33 -29.37 -63.33
C ALA A 53 -17.78 -29.85 -61.94
N ILE A 54 -18.14 -31.13 -61.79
CA ILE A 54 -18.49 -31.72 -60.49
C ILE A 54 -17.24 -31.89 -59.61
N GLU A 55 -16.11 -32.27 -60.20
CA GLU A 55 -14.83 -32.37 -59.47
C GLU A 55 -14.34 -31.00 -58.98
N ASP A 56 -14.44 -29.97 -59.82
CA ASP A 56 -14.08 -28.59 -59.44
C ASP A 56 -15.00 -28.08 -58.32
N LEU A 57 -16.32 -28.29 -58.44
CA LEU A 57 -17.27 -27.89 -57.40
C LEU A 57 -17.04 -28.64 -56.09
N LYS A 58 -16.61 -29.91 -56.15
CA LYS A 58 -16.25 -30.71 -54.97
C LYS A 58 -14.99 -30.16 -54.29
N LEU A 59 -13.98 -29.75 -55.06
CA LEU A 59 -12.75 -29.17 -54.52
C LEU A 59 -13.02 -27.82 -53.85
N GLU A 60 -13.84 -26.97 -54.48
CA GLU A 60 -14.25 -25.68 -53.93
C GLU A 60 -15.04 -25.86 -52.63
N LEU A 61 -16.03 -26.77 -52.62
CA LEU A 61 -16.83 -27.04 -51.43
C LEU A 61 -15.99 -27.61 -50.28
N LEU A 62 -15.02 -28.48 -50.56
CA LEU A 62 -14.12 -29.03 -49.53
C LEU A 62 -13.16 -27.97 -48.98
N SER A 63 -12.73 -27.03 -49.82
CA SER A 63 -11.94 -25.87 -49.39
C SER A 63 -12.76 -24.99 -48.45
N ASP A 64 -13.99 -24.67 -48.84
CA ASP A 64 -14.90 -23.84 -48.03
C ASP A 64 -15.23 -24.51 -46.70
N ILE A 65 -15.54 -25.81 -46.71
CA ILE A 65 -15.79 -26.57 -45.47
C ILE A 65 -14.55 -26.55 -44.56
N ARG A 66 -13.34 -26.67 -45.12
CA ARG A 66 -12.10 -26.61 -44.33
C ARG A 66 -11.90 -25.25 -43.69
N ILE A 67 -12.11 -24.17 -44.45
CA ILE A 67 -12.02 -22.79 -43.96
C ILE A 67 -13.06 -22.57 -42.85
N MET A 68 -14.30 -23.02 -43.07
CA MET A 68 -15.37 -22.92 -42.06
C MET A 68 -15.03 -23.70 -40.78
N ILE A 69 -14.43 -24.89 -40.87
CA ILE A 69 -14.00 -25.67 -39.70
C ILE A 69 -12.88 -24.96 -38.95
N GLU A 70 -11.90 -24.38 -39.65
CA GLU A 70 -10.82 -23.60 -39.02
C GLU A 70 -11.33 -22.33 -38.35
N GLU A 71 -12.28 -21.65 -38.97
CA GLU A 71 -12.90 -20.44 -38.42
C GLU A 71 -13.79 -20.77 -37.21
N GLN A 72 -14.60 -21.84 -37.28
CA GLN A 72 -15.36 -22.33 -36.13
C GLN A 72 -14.44 -22.77 -34.99
N LYS A 73 -13.29 -23.41 -35.28
CA LYS A 73 -12.31 -23.81 -34.27
C LYS A 73 -11.64 -22.60 -33.61
N LYS A 74 -11.37 -21.52 -34.34
CA LYS A 74 -10.90 -20.25 -33.77
C LYS A 74 -11.96 -19.55 -32.91
N LEU A 75 -13.23 -19.61 -33.32
CA LEU A 75 -14.34 -19.00 -32.57
C LEU A 75 -14.74 -19.81 -31.32
N THR A 76 -14.49 -21.13 -31.32
CA THR A 76 -14.70 -22.01 -30.16
C THR A 76 -13.45 -22.24 -29.31
N ALA A 77 -12.30 -21.72 -29.75
CA ALA A 77 -11.14 -21.57 -28.89
C ALA A 77 -11.54 -20.65 -27.74
N GLN A 78 -11.67 -21.22 -26.54
CA GLN A 78 -11.92 -20.46 -25.33
C GLN A 78 -10.73 -19.50 -25.11
N PRO A 79 -10.93 -18.35 -24.43
CA PRO A 79 -9.79 -17.57 -23.94
C PRO A 79 -8.84 -18.54 -23.23
N GLU A 80 -7.56 -18.50 -23.55
CA GLU A 80 -6.59 -19.48 -23.07
C GLU A 80 -6.69 -19.56 -21.53
N GLU A 81 -6.80 -20.78 -20.97
CA GLU A 81 -6.96 -21.00 -19.52
C GLU A 81 -5.86 -20.27 -18.71
N ASP A 82 -4.70 -20.03 -19.34
CA ASP A 82 -3.57 -19.27 -18.84
C ASP A 82 -3.91 -17.78 -18.53
N ASP A 83 -4.66 -17.08 -19.40
CA ASP A 83 -5.04 -15.66 -19.17
C ASP A 83 -6.02 -15.51 -17.99
N GLU A 84 -6.94 -16.48 -17.83
CA GLU A 84 -7.85 -16.52 -16.68
C GLU A 84 -7.14 -16.93 -15.39
N GLU A 85 -6.12 -17.79 -15.46
CA GLU A 85 -5.32 -18.19 -14.32
C GLU A 85 -4.44 -17.04 -13.80
N ASP A 86 -3.82 -16.29 -14.71
CA ASP A 86 -3.02 -15.09 -14.38
C ASP A 86 -3.88 -14.01 -13.72
N ALA A 87 -5.06 -13.69 -14.26
CA ALA A 87 -5.96 -12.71 -13.65
C ALA A 87 -6.44 -13.14 -12.24
N ARG A 88 -6.65 -14.45 -12.02
CA ARG A 88 -6.99 -14.98 -10.69
C ARG A 88 -5.81 -14.94 -9.73
N ALA A 89 -4.58 -15.15 -10.22
CA ALA A 89 -3.37 -15.02 -9.44
C ALA A 89 -3.16 -13.56 -8.99
N GLU A 90 -3.29 -12.60 -9.90
CA GLU A 90 -3.21 -11.16 -9.60
C GLU A 90 -4.26 -10.74 -8.56
N LEU A 91 -5.50 -11.19 -8.72
CA LEU A 91 -6.57 -10.90 -7.74
C LEU A 91 -6.28 -11.49 -6.36
N ARG A 92 -5.68 -12.70 -6.30
CA ARG A 92 -5.27 -13.32 -5.03
C ARG A 92 -4.14 -12.54 -4.36
N LEU A 93 -3.17 -12.07 -5.14
CA LEU A 93 -2.09 -11.21 -4.65
C LEU A 93 -2.66 -9.91 -4.10
N LEU A 94 -3.49 -9.20 -4.88
CA LEU A 94 -4.13 -7.95 -4.44
C LEU A 94 -4.96 -8.14 -3.17
N LYS A 95 -5.72 -9.24 -3.06
CA LYS A 95 -6.48 -9.55 -1.85
C LYS A 95 -5.58 -9.81 -0.63
N THR A 96 -4.40 -10.39 -0.85
CA THR A 96 -3.42 -10.63 0.20
C THR A 96 -2.80 -9.30 0.65
N GLU A 97 -2.44 -8.43 -0.29
CA GLU A 97 -1.93 -7.08 -0.01
C GLU A 97 -2.96 -6.22 0.74
N ILE A 98 -4.24 -6.24 0.33
CA ILE A 98 -5.30 -5.51 1.03
C ILE A 98 -5.47 -6.01 2.46
N ARG A 99 -5.36 -7.33 2.70
CA ARG A 99 -5.40 -7.88 4.05
C ARG A 99 -4.19 -7.47 4.88
N ALA A 100 -3.00 -7.46 4.27
CA ALA A 100 -1.79 -6.99 4.94
C ALA A 100 -1.94 -5.52 5.37
N LEU A 101 -2.44 -4.66 4.46
CA LEU A 101 -2.74 -3.25 4.76
C LEU A 101 -3.78 -3.11 5.87
N ALA A 102 -4.86 -3.90 5.83
CA ALA A 102 -5.89 -3.88 6.88
C ALA A 102 -5.30 -4.25 8.25
N ASN A 103 -4.45 -5.28 8.30
CA ASN A 103 -3.76 -5.67 9.53
C ASN A 103 -2.83 -4.57 10.05
N SER A 104 -2.03 -3.94 9.19
CA SER A 104 -1.17 -2.82 9.60
C SER A 104 -1.95 -1.61 10.10
N ILE A 105 -3.14 -1.33 9.53
CA ILE A 105 -4.03 -0.27 10.02
C ILE A 105 -4.54 -0.62 11.43
N GLN A 106 -4.92 -1.87 11.68
CA GLN A 106 -5.38 -2.33 13.01
C GLN A 106 -4.27 -2.23 14.06
N GLU A 107 -3.04 -2.59 13.70
CA GLU A 107 -1.87 -2.44 14.58
C GLU A 107 -1.60 -0.96 14.88
N THR A 108 -1.63 -0.10 13.86
CA THR A 108 -1.48 1.36 14.01
C THR A 108 -2.58 1.95 14.91
N LYS A 109 -3.83 1.50 14.76
CA LYS A 109 -4.96 1.90 15.62
C LYS A 109 -4.69 1.57 17.08
N LYS A 110 -4.21 0.36 17.35
CA LYS A 110 -3.86 -0.07 18.71
C LYS A 110 -2.73 0.75 19.32
N GLU A 111 -1.69 1.07 18.55
CA GLU A 111 -0.60 1.94 19.00
C GLU A 111 -1.10 3.36 19.32
N ILE A 112 -1.97 3.91 18.47
CA ILE A 112 -2.58 5.23 18.70
C ILE A 112 -3.48 5.20 19.94
N ALA A 113 -4.30 4.15 20.11
CA ALA A 113 -5.11 3.96 21.31
C ALA A 113 -4.24 3.97 22.57
N ALA A 114 -3.10 3.28 22.54
CA ALA A 114 -2.18 3.19 23.66
C ALA A 114 -1.54 4.54 24.04
N LEU A 115 -1.35 5.44 23.08
CA LEU A 115 -0.93 6.81 23.34
C LEU A 115 -2.04 7.65 23.98
N TYR A 116 -3.30 7.31 23.69
CA TYR A 116 -4.48 8.07 24.12
C TYR A 116 -5.03 7.63 25.49
N THR A 117 -5.09 6.33 25.75
CA THR A 117 -5.59 5.76 27.01
C THR A 117 -4.68 6.13 28.17
N ALA A 118 -5.21 6.95 29.07
CA ALA A 118 -4.59 7.27 30.34
C ALA A 118 -4.75 6.09 31.32
N PRO A 119 -3.82 5.91 32.28
CA PRO A 119 -4.03 4.99 33.38
C PRO A 119 -5.09 5.55 34.34
N GLU A 120 -6.18 4.79 34.52
CA GLU A 120 -7.22 4.79 35.57
C GLU A 120 -7.90 6.10 36.04
N ASP A 121 -7.45 7.30 35.67
CA ASP A 121 -8.07 8.55 36.10
C ASP A 121 -8.50 9.43 34.91
N ASP A 122 -9.62 10.12 35.11
CA ASP A 122 -10.31 11.08 34.24
C ASP A 122 -9.46 12.35 33.94
N SER A 123 -8.12 12.28 34.09
CA SER A 123 -7.18 13.40 34.05
C SER A 123 -6.63 13.73 32.66
N GLY A 124 -7.04 13.00 31.63
CA GLY A 124 -6.64 13.22 30.23
C GLY A 124 -5.50 12.33 29.75
N THR A 125 -5.24 12.36 28.43
CA THR A 125 -4.29 11.51 27.71
C THR A 125 -2.86 11.52 28.27
N ARG A 126 -2.10 10.40 28.17
CA ARG A 126 -0.67 10.33 28.55
C ARG A 126 0.17 11.49 27.98
N ILE A 127 -0.11 11.89 26.73
CA ILE A 127 0.55 13.04 26.07
C ILE A 127 0.27 14.36 26.81
N ASN A 128 -0.95 14.57 27.30
CA ASN A 128 -1.30 15.78 28.05
C ASN A 128 -0.61 15.84 29.41
N ILE A 129 -0.48 14.70 30.09
CA ILE A 129 0.25 14.59 31.36
C ILE A 129 1.72 14.98 31.13
N VAL A 130 2.40 14.34 30.17
CA VAL A 130 3.81 14.61 29.87
C VAL A 130 4.05 16.06 29.47
N LYS A 131 3.13 16.66 28.70
CA LYS A 131 3.18 18.07 28.33
C LYS A 131 3.05 18.99 29.55
N GLY A 132 2.06 18.74 30.42
CA GLY A 132 1.86 19.54 31.64
C GLY A 132 3.06 19.47 32.58
N GLU A 133 3.64 18.28 32.75
CA GLU A 133 4.87 18.10 33.52
C GLU A 133 6.04 18.86 32.89
N LEU A 134 6.20 18.81 31.56
CA LEU A 134 7.29 19.51 30.88
C LEU A 134 7.14 21.04 30.93
N ASP A 135 5.93 21.56 30.79
CA ASP A 135 5.62 22.99 30.97
C ASP A 135 5.91 23.42 32.42
N SER A 136 5.53 22.61 33.41
CA SER A 136 5.83 22.87 34.83
C SER A 136 7.33 22.86 35.11
N VAL A 137 8.09 21.95 34.49
CA VAL A 137 9.56 21.92 34.60
C VAL A 137 10.17 23.19 34.03
N VAL A 138 9.73 23.66 32.87
CA VAL A 138 10.23 24.92 32.28
C VAL A 138 9.96 26.08 33.23
N ALA A 139 8.71 26.26 33.67
CA ALA A 139 8.35 27.33 34.59
C ALA A 139 9.16 27.30 35.90
N ALA A 140 9.28 26.13 36.53
CA ALA A 140 10.06 25.97 37.75
C ALA A 140 11.55 26.31 37.55
N THR A 141 12.12 25.98 36.39
CA THR A 141 13.52 26.31 36.08
C THR A 141 13.73 27.79 35.76
N GLU A 142 12.75 28.47 35.15
CA GLU A 142 12.78 29.91 34.94
C GLU A 142 12.71 30.66 36.28
N ASP A 143 11.78 30.27 37.15
CA ASP A 143 11.62 30.86 38.49
C ASP A 143 12.86 30.65 39.36
N ALA A 144 13.42 29.44 39.35
CA ALA A 144 14.66 29.14 40.07
C ALA A 144 15.82 30.00 39.55
N THR A 145 15.92 30.18 38.23
CA THR A 145 16.97 31.01 37.61
C THR A 145 16.80 32.48 37.98
N ALA A 146 15.57 33.01 37.95
CA ALA A 146 15.27 34.37 38.39
C ALA A 146 15.68 34.60 39.85
N SER A 147 15.38 33.63 40.74
CA SER A 147 15.80 33.69 42.14
C SER A 147 17.32 33.64 42.32
N ILE A 148 18.04 32.87 41.50
CA ILE A 148 19.50 32.82 41.50
C ILE A 148 20.06 34.18 41.10
N LEU A 149 19.56 34.77 40.01
CA LEU A 149 20.03 36.07 39.52
C LEU A 149 19.79 37.20 40.54
N ASP A 150 18.62 37.26 41.16
CA ASP A 150 18.33 38.24 42.24
C ASP A 150 19.27 38.07 43.45
N THR A 151 19.62 36.82 43.80
CA THR A 151 20.60 36.55 44.86
C THR A 151 22.00 37.02 44.47
N VAL A 152 22.39 36.79 43.22
CA VAL A 152 23.69 37.17 42.67
C VAL A 152 23.83 38.69 42.55
N GLU A 153 22.78 39.41 42.17
CA GLU A 153 22.74 40.88 42.19
C GLU A 153 22.97 41.45 43.60
N LYS A 154 22.39 40.82 44.63
CA LYS A 154 22.64 41.19 46.03
C LYS A 154 24.09 40.93 46.43
N ILE A 155 24.68 39.83 45.98
CA ILE A 155 26.11 39.53 46.21
C ILE A 155 26.99 40.60 45.56
N ASP A 156 26.70 41.01 44.32
CA ASP A 156 27.43 42.06 43.62
C ASP A 156 27.40 43.40 44.35
N ALA A 157 26.22 43.79 44.84
CA ALA A 157 26.05 45.01 45.63
C ALA A 157 26.87 44.96 46.94
N VAL A 158 26.89 43.81 47.62
CA VAL A 158 27.70 43.61 48.84
C VAL A 158 29.20 43.68 48.50
N ALA A 159 29.64 43.06 47.40
CA ALA A 159 31.04 43.13 46.95
C ALA A 159 31.46 44.58 46.66
N HIS A 160 30.62 45.36 45.97
CA HIS A 160 30.88 46.78 45.73
C HIS A 160 30.97 47.61 47.02
N ASN A 161 30.13 47.30 48.02
CA ASN A 161 30.21 47.94 49.33
C ASN A 161 31.52 47.59 50.06
N ILE A 162 31.95 46.33 50.02
CA ILE A 162 33.24 45.88 50.60
C ILE A 162 34.39 46.63 49.93
N ARG A 163 34.39 46.67 48.59
CA ARG A 163 35.40 47.38 47.81
C ARG A 163 35.49 48.86 48.19
N SER A 164 34.33 49.52 48.32
CA SER A 164 34.26 50.95 48.65
C SER A 164 34.69 51.27 50.09
N ALA A 165 34.47 50.34 51.03
CA ALA A 165 34.84 50.51 52.43
C ALA A 165 36.27 50.05 52.76
N ALA A 166 36.88 49.23 51.91
CA ALA A 166 38.23 48.70 52.11
C ALA A 166 39.29 49.80 52.02
N THR A 167 40.24 49.76 52.95
CA THR A 167 41.37 50.70 53.02
C THR A 167 42.68 50.12 52.51
N ASP A 168 42.71 48.82 52.23
CA ASP A 168 43.88 48.07 51.78
C ASP A 168 43.62 47.36 50.44
N ASP A 169 44.67 47.24 49.63
CA ASP A 169 44.60 46.67 48.28
C ASP A 169 44.23 45.18 48.28
N TYR A 170 44.55 44.45 49.36
CA TYR A 170 44.23 43.02 49.45
C TYR A 170 42.72 42.80 49.57
N THR A 171 42.05 43.52 50.46
CA THR A 171 40.59 43.45 50.62
C THR A 171 39.85 43.97 49.37
N GLN A 172 40.38 44.99 48.69
CA GLN A 172 39.82 45.41 47.40
C GLN A 172 39.97 44.34 46.32
N GLY A 173 41.12 43.66 46.25
CA GLY A 173 41.34 42.55 45.33
C GLY A 173 40.35 41.40 45.55
N LEU A 174 40.07 41.04 46.81
CA LEU A 174 39.06 40.03 47.11
C LEU A 174 37.64 40.44 46.67
N ALA A 175 37.31 41.72 46.76
CA ALA A 175 36.01 42.22 46.28
C ALA A 175 35.93 42.17 44.74
N ASP A 176 37.01 42.51 44.04
CA ASP A 176 37.11 42.39 42.58
C ASP A 176 36.97 40.93 42.12
N ASP A 177 37.60 39.98 42.84
CA ASP A 177 37.45 38.54 42.58
C ASP A 177 35.98 38.09 42.71
N ILE A 178 35.24 38.60 43.71
CA ILE A 178 33.80 38.29 43.86
C ILE A 178 33.00 38.83 42.68
N VAL A 179 33.27 40.07 42.24
CA VAL A 179 32.58 40.66 41.08
C VAL A 179 32.85 39.83 39.82
N GLU A 180 34.08 39.34 39.61
CA GLU A 180 34.40 38.47 38.47
C GLU A 180 33.63 37.14 38.53
N LEU A 181 33.49 36.55 39.72
CA LEU A 181 32.69 35.33 39.91
C LEU A 181 31.21 35.58 39.63
N VAL A 182 30.66 36.73 40.03
CA VAL A 182 29.29 37.12 39.72
C VAL A 182 29.06 37.22 38.21
N VAL A 183 29.98 37.84 37.47
CA VAL A 183 29.91 37.91 35.99
C VAL A 183 29.85 36.51 35.36
N LYS A 184 30.67 35.56 35.84
CA LYS A 184 30.65 34.16 35.35
C LYS A 184 29.31 33.46 35.59
N VAL A 185 28.62 33.78 36.69
CA VAL A 185 27.28 33.25 36.96
C VAL A 185 26.26 33.82 35.97
N PHE A 186 26.28 35.12 35.70
CA PHE A 186 25.41 35.73 34.68
C PHE A 186 25.60 35.11 33.29
N GLU A 187 26.85 34.89 32.88
CA GLU A 187 27.16 34.22 31.60
C GLU A 187 26.63 32.78 31.55
N SER A 188 26.75 32.04 32.67
CA SER A 188 26.28 30.66 32.76
C SER A 188 24.74 30.57 32.70
N CYS A 189 24.04 31.49 33.37
CA CYS A 189 22.58 31.57 33.33
C CYS A 189 22.05 31.94 31.94
N ASN A 190 22.82 32.64 31.10
CA ASN A 190 22.42 32.93 29.72
C ASN A 190 22.24 31.64 28.87
N PHE A 191 22.96 30.56 29.20
CA PHE A 191 22.78 29.26 28.53
C PHE A 191 21.49 28.53 28.96
N GLN A 192 20.93 28.88 30.13
CA GLN A 192 19.64 28.34 30.58
C GLN A 192 18.50 28.86 29.70
N ASP A 193 18.53 30.12 29.26
CA ASP A 193 17.51 30.69 28.37
C ASP A 193 17.42 29.91 27.05
N LEU A 194 18.57 29.58 26.44
CA LEU A 194 18.61 28.74 25.24
C LEU A 194 18.03 27.34 25.48
N THR A 195 18.20 26.80 26.69
CA THR A 195 17.66 25.49 27.08
C THR A 195 16.14 25.58 27.26
N GLY A 196 15.62 26.61 27.93
CA GLY A 196 14.17 26.87 28.07
C GLY A 196 13.48 27.02 26.71
N GLN A 197 14.09 27.76 25.78
CA GLN A 197 13.60 27.88 24.40
C GLN A 197 13.57 26.54 23.66
N ARG A 198 14.60 25.69 23.83
CA ARG A 198 14.65 24.36 23.20
C ARG A 198 13.56 23.44 23.74
N ILE A 199 13.37 23.42 25.07
CA ILE A 199 12.31 22.63 25.69
C ILE A 199 10.93 23.11 25.22
N THR A 200 10.71 24.42 25.16
CA THR A 200 9.47 25.02 24.63
C THR A 200 9.19 24.56 23.19
N LYS A 201 10.21 24.46 22.33
CA LYS A 201 10.06 23.91 20.98
C LYS A 201 9.66 22.43 20.99
N VAL A 202 10.21 21.63 21.90
CA VAL A 202 9.83 20.21 22.06
C VAL A 202 8.38 20.12 22.50
N VAL A 203 7.95 20.89 23.51
CA VAL A 203 6.56 20.96 23.96
C VAL A 203 5.62 21.29 22.80
N ASN A 204 5.94 22.30 22.00
CA ASN A 204 5.11 22.69 20.86
C ASN A 204 5.04 21.61 19.77
N THR A 205 6.12 20.85 19.59
CA THR A 205 6.12 19.69 18.69
C THR A 205 5.20 18.59 19.22
N MET A 206 5.21 18.35 20.54
CA MET A 206 4.30 17.39 21.17
C MET A 206 2.83 17.82 21.02
N LYS A 207 2.51 19.12 21.14
CA LYS A 207 1.17 19.66 20.85
C LYS A 207 0.74 19.37 19.41
N TYR A 208 1.65 19.56 18.44
CA TYR A 208 1.35 19.24 17.04
C TYR A 208 1.08 17.75 16.81
N ILE A 209 1.84 16.87 17.49
CA ILE A 209 1.62 15.42 17.44
C ILE A 209 0.25 15.07 18.04
N GLU A 210 -0.09 15.62 19.20
CA GLU A 210 -1.38 15.47 19.87
C GLU A 210 -2.55 15.81 18.93
N GLU A 211 -2.51 16.98 18.30
CA GLU A 211 -3.55 17.40 17.36
C GLU A 211 -3.69 16.45 16.17
N ARG A 212 -2.57 15.89 15.68
CA ARG A 212 -2.59 14.95 14.56
C ARG A 212 -3.22 13.63 14.96
N VAL A 213 -2.90 13.15 16.17
CA VAL A 213 -3.49 11.94 16.76
C VAL A 213 -4.99 12.14 16.96
N ASN A 214 -5.42 13.26 17.53
CA ASN A 214 -6.84 13.58 17.72
C ASN A 214 -7.60 13.59 16.38
N ARG A 215 -7.02 14.18 15.33
CA ARG A 215 -7.62 14.14 13.98
C ARG A 215 -7.75 12.71 13.43
N VAL A 216 -6.78 11.83 13.71
CA VAL A 216 -6.86 10.43 13.26
C VAL A 216 -7.97 9.70 14.01
N ILE A 217 -8.11 9.96 15.31
CA ILE A 217 -9.20 9.42 16.13
C ILE A 217 -10.57 9.89 15.60
N GLU A 218 -10.73 11.19 15.35
CA GLU A 218 -11.96 11.77 14.78
C GLU A 218 -12.34 11.15 13.43
N ILE A 219 -11.36 10.83 12.57
CA ILE A 219 -11.62 10.24 11.24
C ILE A 219 -12.15 8.80 11.36
N TRP A 220 -11.69 8.03 12.35
CA TRP A 220 -12.09 6.63 12.52
C TRP A 220 -13.30 6.46 13.45
N GLY A 221 -13.55 7.43 14.34
CA GLY A 221 -14.65 7.41 15.30
C GLY A 221 -14.27 6.70 16.60
N ASP A 222 -14.77 7.19 17.74
CA ASP A 222 -14.40 6.70 19.07
C ASP A 222 -14.76 5.22 19.30
N ASP A 223 -15.84 4.74 18.67
CA ASP A 223 -16.28 3.34 18.76
C ASP A 223 -15.23 2.35 18.22
N ASP A 224 -14.42 2.78 17.26
CA ASP A 224 -13.42 1.93 16.58
C ASP A 224 -12.15 1.73 17.44
N PHE A 225 -12.00 2.50 18.52
CA PHE A 225 -10.89 2.39 19.47
C PHE A 225 -11.30 1.80 20.83
N GLY A 226 -12.59 1.75 21.16
CA GLY A 226 -13.10 1.20 22.42
C GLY A 226 -12.86 -0.30 22.59
N ASP A 227 -12.61 -1.03 21.49
CA ASP A 227 -12.38 -2.48 21.48
C ASP A 227 -10.90 -2.88 21.74
N PHE A 228 -9.97 -1.93 21.81
CA PHE A 228 -8.57 -2.27 22.05
C PHE A 228 -8.29 -2.39 23.55
N GLU A 229 -8.07 -3.62 24.02
CA GLU A 229 -7.44 -3.88 25.33
C GLU A 229 -6.00 -3.33 25.29
N VAL A 230 -5.81 -2.14 25.86
CA VAL A 230 -4.50 -1.53 26.00
C VAL A 230 -3.85 -2.05 27.29
N PRO A 231 -2.61 -2.59 27.24
CA PRO A 231 -1.86 -2.95 28.44
C PRO A 231 -1.60 -1.72 29.31
N ALA A 232 -1.79 -1.85 30.63
CA ALA A 232 -1.54 -0.81 31.62
C ALA A 232 -0.11 -0.24 31.58
#